data_AF-A0A3D4A9S5-F1
#
_entry.id   AF-A0A3D4A9S5-F1
#
_cell.length_a   1.000
_cell.length_b   1.000
_cell.length_c   1.000
_cell.angle_alpha   90.00
_cell.angle_beta   90.00
_cell.angle_gamma   90.00
#
_symmetry.space_group_name_H-M   'P 1'
#
loop_
_entity.id
_entity.type
_entity.pdbx_description
1 polymer ?
#
loop_
_entity_poly.entity_id
_entity_poly.type
_entity_poly.pdbx_seq_one_letter_code
_entity_poly.pdbx_strand_id
1 'polypeptide(L)'
;MSIFVLADTHNKFPEKLSILARDADEIWHLGDVCAERILDELRATGPPVTVVRGNCDSNFEWPLVVDLVRGGLKFRLEHIPPERPPENVDVVLHGHTPVS
;
A
#
# COMPACT_ATOMS: atom_id res chain seq x y z
N MET A 1 2.36 10.33 14.24
CA MET A 1 2.63 9.15 13.42
C MET A 1 2.16 9.44 12.01
N SER A 2 3.07 9.43 11.04
CA SER A 2 2.81 9.66 9.63
C SER A 2 2.93 8.34 8.86
N ILE A 3 2.04 8.14 7.90
CA ILE A 3 1.99 6.92 7.09
C ILE A 3 2.01 7.35 5.63
N PHE A 4 3.00 6.86 4.89
CA PHE A 4 3.11 7.10 3.45
C PHE A 4 2.35 6.01 2.71
N VAL A 5 1.20 6.39 2.14
CA VAL A 5 0.34 5.47 1.38
C VAL A 5 0.50 5.72 -0.11
N LEU A 6 0.73 4.67 -0.89
CA LEU A 6 0.83 4.71 -2.34
C LEU A 6 0.21 3.47 -2.98
N ALA A 7 -0.04 3.53 -4.27
CA ALA A 7 -0.61 2.44 -5.06
C ALA A 7 -0.14 2.57 -6.51
N ASP A 8 -0.37 1.54 -7.32
CA ASP A 8 -0.31 1.64 -8.79
C ASP A 8 1.04 2.16 -9.33
N THR A 9 2.15 1.80 -8.66
CA THR A 9 3.48 2.27 -9.06
C THR A 9 3.89 1.72 -10.42
N HIS A 10 3.42 0.54 -10.83
CA HIS A 10 3.64 -0.02 -12.17
C HIS A 10 5.11 0.08 -12.63
N ASN A 11 6.04 -0.42 -11.81
CA ASN A 11 7.49 -0.34 -12.04
C ASN A 11 8.12 1.06 -11.97
N LYS A 12 7.40 2.07 -11.49
CA LYS A 12 7.88 3.46 -11.40
C LYS A 12 7.86 3.94 -9.96
N PHE A 13 9.05 4.17 -9.42
CA PHE A 13 9.22 4.84 -8.13
C PHE A 13 10.18 6.02 -8.28
N PRO A 14 9.65 7.24 -8.52
CA PRO A 14 10.48 8.43 -8.69
C PRO A 14 11.24 8.80 -7.41
N GLU A 15 12.48 9.26 -7.54
CA GLU A 15 13.34 9.65 -6.41
C GLU A 15 12.69 10.65 -5.45
N LYS A 16 11.87 11.57 -5.95
CA LYS A 16 11.14 12.54 -5.12
C LYS A 16 10.21 11.86 -4.10
N LEU A 17 9.61 10.72 -4.46
CA LEU A 17 8.77 9.95 -3.53
C LEU A 17 9.62 9.24 -2.46
N SER A 18 10.88 8.92 -2.75
CA SER A 18 11.78 8.31 -1.76
C SER A 18 12.06 9.24 -0.59
N ILE A 19 12.07 10.57 -0.80
CA ILE A 19 12.26 11.56 0.26
C ILE A 19 11.05 11.53 1.20
N LEU A 20 9.84 11.56 0.63
CA LEU A 20 8.59 11.48 1.42
C LEU A 20 8.47 10.16 2.17
N ALA A 21 8.88 9.06 1.53
CA ALA A 21 8.88 7.74 2.14
C ALA A 21 9.85 7.65 3.33
N ARG A 22 11.05 8.25 3.24
CA ARG A 22 12.06 8.26 4.32
C ARG A 22 11.59 8.98 5.59
N ASP A 23 10.79 10.03 5.43
CA ASP A 23 10.31 10.86 6.54
C ASP A 23 9.03 10.31 7.21
N ALA A 24 8.49 9.20 6.71
CA ALA A 24 7.30 8.54 7.26
C ALA A 24 7.67 7.51 8.33
N ASP A 25 6.74 7.24 9.26
CA ASP A 25 6.91 6.17 10.25
C ASP A 25 6.61 4.78 9.64
N GLU A 26 5.73 4.71 8.64
CA GLU A 26 5.36 3.49 7.91
C GLU A 26 5.06 3.76 6.44
N ILE A 27 5.20 2.72 5.61
CA ILE A 27 4.84 2.75 4.18
C ILE A 27 3.79 1.68 3.89
N TRP A 28 2.68 2.05 3.27
CA TRP A 28 1.61 1.14 2.88
C TRP A 28 1.39 1.20 1.35
N HIS A 29 1.65 0.09 0.66
CA HIS A 29 1.44 -0.02 -0.79
C HIS A 29 0.16 -0.81 -1.12
N LEU A 30 -0.81 -0.16 -1.77
CA LEU A 30 -2.13 -0.72 -2.06
C LEU A 30 -2.16 -1.56 -3.37
N GLY A 31 -1.09 -2.29 -3.68
CA GLY A 31 -0.99 -3.13 -4.88
C GLY A 31 -0.67 -2.41 -6.19
N ASP A 32 -0.52 -3.20 -7.24
CA ASP A 32 -0.03 -2.82 -8.57
C ASP A 32 1.38 -2.21 -8.52
N VAL A 33 2.25 -2.93 -7.80
CA VAL A 33 3.70 -2.67 -7.70
C VAL A 33 4.40 -3.03 -9.03
N CYS A 34 4.01 -4.17 -9.58
CA CYS A 34 4.54 -4.96 -10.69
C CYS A 34 5.89 -5.65 -10.43
N ALA A 35 7.02 -4.94 -10.43
CA ALA A 35 8.33 -5.57 -10.21
C ALA A 35 8.74 -5.49 -8.75
N GLU A 36 9.17 -6.62 -8.18
CA GLU A 36 9.56 -6.70 -6.76
C GLU A 36 10.68 -5.71 -6.38
N ARG A 37 11.52 -5.32 -7.35
CA ARG A 37 12.55 -4.28 -7.14
C ARG A 37 11.98 -2.98 -6.57
N ILE A 38 10.73 -2.65 -6.85
CA ILE A 38 10.09 -1.44 -6.31
C ILE A 38 9.88 -1.58 -4.80
N LEU A 39 9.52 -2.76 -4.31
CA LEU A 39 9.48 -3.01 -2.87
C LEU A 39 10.86 -2.96 -2.24
N ASP A 40 11.90 -3.42 -2.95
CA ASP A 40 13.27 -3.31 -2.44
C ASP A 40 13.71 -1.85 -2.36
N GLU A 41 13.40 -1.03 -3.36
CA GLU A 41 13.61 0.42 -3.35
C GLU A 41 12.87 1.09 -2.19
N LEU A 42 11.60 0.72 -1.94
CA LEU A 42 10.81 1.21 -0.81
C LEU A 42 11.39 0.78 0.53
N ARG A 43 11.76 -0.49 0.69
CA ARG A 43 12.39 -0.99 1.92
C ARG A 43 13.73 -0.31 2.19
N ALA A 44 14.49 0.00 1.15
CA ALA A 44 15.75 0.74 1.26
C ALA A 44 15.57 2.18 1.75
N THR A 45 14.35 2.73 1.77
CA THR A 45 14.08 4.04 2.38
C THR A 45 14.13 4.02 3.91
N GLY A 46 13.99 2.84 4.55
CA GLY A 46 14.13 2.66 5.99
C GLY A 46 12.84 2.24 6.71
N PRO A 47 11.70 2.93 6.50
CA PRO A 47 10.45 2.57 7.18
C PRO A 47 9.91 1.20 6.78
N PRO A 48 9.16 0.52 7.67
CA PRO A 48 8.56 -0.78 7.39
C PRO A 48 7.50 -0.65 6.29
N VAL A 49 7.53 -1.60 5.35
CA VAL A 49 6.63 -1.64 4.20
C VAL A 49 5.57 -2.73 4.39
N THR A 50 4.30 -2.34 4.37
CA THR A 50 3.15 -3.24 4.21
C THR A 50 2.66 -3.17 2.78
N VAL A 51 2.37 -4.31 2.16
CA VAL A 51 1.89 -4.39 0.78
C VAL A 51 0.70 -5.32 0.69
N VAL A 52 -0.28 -4.95 -0.13
CA VAL A 52 -1.31 -5.86 -0.64
C VAL A 52 -1.11 -6.09 -2.12
N ARG A 53 -1.57 -7.23 -2.61
CA ARG A 53 -1.45 -7.62 -4.02
C ARG A 53 -2.49 -6.91 -4.88
N GLY A 54 -2.04 -6.29 -5.97
CA GLY A 54 -2.89 -5.80 -7.04
C GLY A 54 -3.14 -6.81 -8.15
N ASN A 55 -3.96 -6.45 -9.14
CA ASN A 55 -4.30 -7.35 -10.24
C ASN A 55 -3.18 -7.45 -11.29
N CYS A 56 -2.26 -6.49 -11.34
CA CYS A 56 -1.09 -6.49 -12.23
C CYS A 56 0.14 -7.15 -11.58
N ASP A 57 0.09 -7.47 -10.28
CA ASP A 57 1.19 -8.08 -9.55
C ASP A 57 1.28 -9.60 -9.81
N SER A 58 2.47 -10.09 -10.14
CA SER A 58 2.73 -11.51 -10.38
C SER A 58 3.13 -12.29 -9.13
N ASN A 59 3.39 -11.60 -8.00
CA ASN A 59 3.72 -12.25 -6.74
C ASN A 59 2.44 -12.66 -6.00
N PHE A 60 2.09 -13.94 -6.08
CA PHE A 60 0.87 -14.49 -5.48
C PHE A 60 0.94 -14.68 -3.96
N GLU A 61 2.14 -14.59 -3.36
CA GLU A 61 2.35 -14.71 -1.91
C GLU A 61 1.94 -13.42 -1.17
N TRP A 62 1.81 -12.29 -1.88
CA TRP A 62 1.33 -11.06 -1.27
C TRP A 62 -0.16 -11.19 -0.91
N PRO A 63 -0.55 -10.74 0.29
CA PRO A 63 -1.92 -10.84 0.74
C PRO A 63 -2.83 -9.93 -0.10
N LEU A 64 -4.05 -10.39 -0.38
CA LEU A 64 -5.05 -9.53 -1.04
C LEU A 64 -5.63 -8.48 -0.10
N VAL A 65 -5.66 -8.79 1.19
CA VAL A 65 -6.24 -7.95 2.25
C VAL A 65 -5.31 -7.95 3.46
N VAL A 66 -5.08 -6.79 4.04
CA VAL A 66 -4.36 -6.64 5.31
C VAL A 66 -5.14 -5.71 6.23
N ASP A 67 -5.41 -6.17 7.45
CA ASP A 67 -6.01 -5.36 8.51
C ASP A 67 -4.93 -4.88 9.48
N LEU A 68 -4.92 -3.57 9.78
CA LEU A 68 -3.98 -2.93 10.67
C LEU A 68 -4.71 -2.13 11.76
N VAL A 69 -4.09 -2.00 12.93
CA VAL A 69 -4.59 -1.12 13.99
C VAL A 69 -3.55 -0.04 14.27
N ARG A 70 -3.92 1.24 14.14
CA ARG A 70 -3.06 2.39 14.45
C ARG A 70 -3.85 3.44 15.21
N GLY A 71 -3.31 3.90 16.35
CA GLY A 71 -3.98 4.92 17.17
C GLY A 71 -5.39 4.55 17.62
N GLY A 72 -5.71 3.25 17.71
CA GLY A 72 -7.05 2.75 18.07
C GLY A 72 -8.02 2.59 16.89
N LEU A 73 -7.66 3.03 15.68
CA LEU A 73 -8.44 2.85 14.46
C LEU A 73 -8.03 1.57 13.72
N LYS A 74 -9.01 0.84 13.18
CA LYS A 74 -8.84 -0.33 12.33
C LYS A 74 -8.87 0.07 10.85
N PHE A 75 -7.80 -0.23 10.15
CA PHE A 75 -7.63 0.02 8.73
C PHE A 75 -7.66 -1.30 7.96
N ARG A 76 -8.39 -1.33 6.85
CA ARG A 76 -8.26 -2.36 5.83
C ARG A 76 -7.54 -1.81 4.62
N LEU A 77 -6.51 -2.53 4.18
CA LEU A 77 -5.83 -2.30 2.92
C LEU A 77 -6.25 -3.42 1.97
N GLU A 78 -6.67 -3.08 0.76
CA GLU A 78 -6.96 -4.01 -0.33
C GLU A 78 -6.81 -3.30 -1.68
N HIS A 79 -6.35 -3.96 -2.74
CA HIS A 79 -6.16 -3.24 -4.01
C HIS A 79 -7.49 -2.93 -4.71
N ILE A 80 -8.34 -3.94 -4.85
CA ILE A 80 -9.64 -3.83 -5.52
C ILE A 80 -10.67 -3.42 -4.47
N PRO A 81 -11.42 -2.32 -4.67
CA PRO A 81 -12.44 -1.90 -3.71
C PRO A 81 -13.50 -3.00 -3.51
N PRO A 82 -13.95 -3.24 -2.27
CA PRO A 82 -14.96 -4.25 -2.00
C PRO A 82 -16.33 -3.74 -2.47
N GLU A 83 -17.22 -4.65 -2.86
CA GLU A 83 -18.59 -4.28 -3.28
C GLU A 83 -19.39 -3.57 -2.18
N ARG A 84 -19.07 -3.86 -0.92
CA ARG A 84 -19.66 -3.25 0.26
C ARG A 84 -18.57 -2.94 1.28
N PRO A 85 -18.64 -1.80 1.99
CA PRO A 85 -17.73 -1.52 3.08
C PRO A 85 -17.76 -2.64 4.14
N PRO A 86 -16.61 -3.10 4.65
CA PRO A 86 -16.58 -4.08 5.71
C PRO A 86 -17.14 -3.47 7.01
N GLU A 87 -17.95 -4.23 7.75
CA GLU A 87 -18.60 -3.74 8.97
C GLU A 87 -17.66 -3.63 10.18
N ASN A 88 -16.47 -4.25 10.12
CA ASN A 88 -15.57 -4.43 11.27
C ASN A 88 -14.30 -3.56 11.22
N VAL A 89 -14.24 -2.57 10.33
CA VAL A 89 -13.11 -1.64 10.17
C VAL A 89 -13.59 -0.19 10.16
N ASP A 90 -12.73 0.72 10.60
CA ASP A 90 -13.05 2.15 10.67
C ASP A 90 -12.70 2.88 9.36
N VAL A 91 -11.67 2.40 8.65
CA VAL A 91 -11.17 2.99 7.40
C VAL A 91 -10.82 1.89 6.40
N VAL A 92 -11.22 2.06 5.15
CA VAL A 92 -10.83 1.21 4.02
C VAL A 92 -9.97 2.03 3.07
N LEU A 93 -8.81 1.49 2.71
CA LEU A 93 -7.88 2.05 1.74
C LEU A 93 -7.78 1.10 0.56
N HIS A 94 -8.08 1.59 -0.63
CA HIS A 94 -7.93 0.84 -1.86
C HIS A 94 -7.25 1.61 -2.98
N GLY A 95 -6.63 0.87 -3.90
CA GLY A 95 -6.07 1.39 -5.14
C GLY A 95 -7.07 1.29 -6.29
N HIS A 96 -6.57 1.07 -7.50
CA HIS A 96 -7.29 0.66 -8.71
C HIS A 96 -8.29 1.66 -9.33
N THR A 97 -8.96 2.50 -8.53
CA THR A 97 -9.77 3.58 -9.09
C THR A 97 -8.87 4.74 -9.49
N PRO A 98 -8.71 5.05 -10.79
CA PRO A 98 -8.27 6.39 -11.16
C PRO A 98 -9.32 7.35 -10.60
N VAL A 99 -8.93 8.19 -9.66
CA VAL A 99 -9.69 9.40 -9.34
C VAL A 99 -9.77 10.21 -10.62
N SER A 100 -10.95 10.16 -11.25
CA SER A 100 -11.33 11.04 -12.36
C SER A 100 -11.51 12.47 -11.87
#